data_AF-A0A6A5R923-F1
#
_entry.id   AF-A0A6A5R923-F1
#
_cell.length_a   1.000
_cell.length_b   1.000
_cell.length_c   1.000
_cell.angle_alpha   90.00
_cell.angle_beta   90.00
_cell.angle_gamma   90.00
#
_symmetry.space_group_name_H-M   'P 1'
#
loop_
_entity.id
_entity.type
_entity.pdbx_description
1 polymer ?
#
loop_
_entity_poly.entity_id
_entity_poly.type
_entity_poly.pdbx_seq_one_letter_code
_entity_poly.pdbx_strand_id
1 'polypeptide(L)' 'QLEEDLVKYIEKLTRRHLQPTSRIVQNFASAVASNPCSESWVTCFLYCHCN' A
#
# COMPACT_ATOMS: atom_id res chain seq x y z
N GLN A 1 -10.44 -8.88 -2.83
CA GLN A 1 -10.01 -8.25 -4.10
C GLN A 1 -9.02 -7.10 -3.89
N LEU A 2 -9.38 -6.00 -3.21
CA LEU A 2 -8.50 -4.81 -3.07
C LEU A 2 -7.20 -5.05 -2.31
N GLU A 3 -7.27 -5.76 -1.17
CA GLU A 3 -6.11 -6.03 -0.33
C GLU A 3 -5.11 -6.98 -1.02
N GLU A 4 -5.59 -8.01 -1.72
CA GLU A 4 -4.71 -8.95 -2.44
C GLU A 4 -3.90 -8.27 -3.56
N ASP A 5 -4.51 -7.34 -4.29
CA ASP A 5 -3.82 -6.62 -5.35
C ASP A 5 -2.78 -5.65 -4.76
N LEU A 6 -3.09 -5.03 -3.62
CA LEU A 6 -2.15 -4.19 -2.88
C LEU A 6 -0.98 -5.00 -2.32
N VAL A 7 -1.23 -6.20 -1.77
CA VAL A 7 -0.20 -7.13 -1.29
C VAL A 7 0.71 -7.57 -2.43
N LYS A 8 0.16 -8.00 -3.58
CA LYS A 8 0.95 -8.36 -4.76
C LYS A 8 1.79 -7.20 -5.30
N TYR A 9 1.26 -5.98 -5.21
CA TYR A 9 1.99 -4.77 -5.61
C TYR A 9 3.16 -4.48 -4.67
N ILE A 10 2.95 -4.62 -3.35
CA ILE A 10 4.00 -4.47 -2.34
C ILE A 10 5.08 -5.54 -2.49
N GLU A 11 4.72 -6.80 -2.70
CA GLU A 11 5.68 -7.88 -2.97
C GLU A 11 6.55 -7.59 -4.20
N LYS A 12 5.98 -7.01 -5.26
CA LYS A 12 6.72 -6.57 -6.46
C LYS A 12 7.71 -5.45 -6.16
N LEU A 13 7.36 -4.51 -5.27
CA LEU A 13 8.23 -3.41 -4.85
C LEU A 13 9.37 -3.92 -3.96
N THR A 14 9.06 -4.80 -3.01
CA THR A 14 10.04 -5.46 -2.15
C THR A 14 11.05 -6.27 -2.98
N ARG A 15 10.61 -7.01 -4.00
CA ARG A 15 11.51 -7.71 -4.95
C ARG A 15 12.41 -6.77 -5.76
N ARG A 16 12.04 -5.50 -5.90
CA ARG A 16 12.83 -4.46 -6.56
C ARG A 16 13.73 -3.68 -5.59
N HIS A 17 13.80 -4.10 -4.32
CA HIS A 17 14.46 -3.38 -3.23
C HIS A 17 13.96 -1.94 -3.04
N LEU A 18 12.76 -1.64 -3.53
CA LEU A 18 12.08 -0.38 -3.27
C LEU A 18 11.29 -0.56 -1.99
N GLN A 19 11.73 0.10 -0.91
CA GLN A 19 10.97 0.11 0.32
C GLN A 19 9.58 0.71 0.02
N PRO A 20 8.49 -0.03 0.31
CA PRO A 20 7.15 0.51 0.16
C PRO A 20 7.00 1.69 1.11
N THR A 21 7.00 2.89 0.56
CA THR A 21 6.76 4.12 1.31
C THR A 21 5.25 4.30 1.47
N SER A 22 4.83 4.89 2.59
CA SER A 22 3.42 5.24 2.87
C SER A 22 2.74 5.90 1.66
N ARG A 23 3.45 6.81 0.99
CA ARG A 23 2.99 7.50 -0.22
C ARG A 23 2.68 6.57 -1.40
N ILE A 24 3.42 5.49 -1.58
CA ILE A 24 3.16 4.51 -2.67
C ILE A 24 1.89 3.71 -2.37
N VAL A 25 1.73 3.27 -1.11
CA VAL A 25 0.54 2.55 -0.65
C VAL A 25 -0.69 3.45 -0.75
N GLN A 26 -0.57 4.72 -0.33
CA GLN A 26 -1.63 5.72 -0.43
C GLN A 26 -2.03 5.98 -1.88
N ASN A 27 -1.07 6.20 -2.78
CA ASN A 27 -1.34 6.46 -4.19
C ASN A 27 -2.05 5.28 -4.85
N PHE A 28 -1.62 4.05 -4.56
CA PHE A 28 -2.27 2.85 -5.09
C PHE A 28 -3.68 2.70 -4.52
N ALA A 29 -3.82 2.71 -3.19
CA ALA A 29 -5.11 2.56 -2.54
C ALA A 29 -6.10 3.65 -2.97
N SER A 30 -5.63 4.89 -3.16
CA SER A 30 -6.45 5.99 -3.65
C SER A 30 -6.85 5.82 -5.12
N ALA A 31 -5.96 5.31 -5.96
CA ALA A 31 -6.27 4.99 -7.35
C ALA A 31 -7.33 3.91 -7.46
N VAL A 32 -7.28 2.90 -6.58
CA VAL A 32 -8.27 1.82 -6.60
C VAL A 32 -9.60 2.22 -5.93
N ALA A 33 -9.55 2.98 -4.83
CA ALA A 33 -10.73 3.49 -4.15
C ALA A 33 -11.40 4.69 -4.87
N SER A 34 -10.76 5.22 -5.93
CA SER A 34 -11.16 6.46 -6.61
C SER A 34 -11.32 7.67 -5.67
N ASN A 35 -10.75 7.60 -4.47
CA ASN A 35 -10.85 8.61 -3.42
C ASN A 35 -9.57 8.62 -2.57
N PRO A 36 -9.12 9.77 -2.03
CA PRO A 36 -7.88 9.83 -1.26
C PRO A 36 -7.98 8.98 0.01
N CYS A 37 -7.07 8.02 0.15
CA CYS A 37 -6.92 7.28 1.40
C CYS A 37 -6.23 8.15 2.45
N SER A 38 -6.68 8.08 3.70
CA SER A 38 -6.07 8.83 4.80
C SER A 38 -4.70 8.25 5.19
N GLU A 39 -3.78 9.10 5.63
CA GLU A 39 -2.47 8.66 6.12
C GLU A 39 -2.58 7.71 7.33
N SER A 40 -3.61 7.88 8.16
CA SER A 40 -3.90 6.99 9.29
C SER A 40 -4.22 5.57 8.84
N TRP A 41 -5.02 5.42 7.77
CA TRP A 41 -5.32 4.10 7.19
C TRP A 41 -4.06 3.45 6.61
N VAL A 42 -3.24 4.23 5.90
CA VAL A 42 -1.97 3.75 5.31
C VAL A 42 -0.98 3.30 6.37
N THR A 43 -0.86 4.06 7.47
CA THR A 43 0.01 3.72 8.60
C THR A 43 -0.46 2.43 9.27
N CYS A 44 -1.77 2.28 9.49
CA CYS A 44 -2.34 1.06 10.05
C CYS A 44 -2.10 -0.14 9.13
N PHE A 45 -2.29 0.03 7.83
CA PHE A 45 -2.03 -1.01 6.83
C PHE A 45 -0.56 -1.47 6.83
N LEU A 46 0.39 -0.52 6.83
CA LEU A 46 1.82 -0.84 6.89
C LEU A 46 2.21 -1.52 8.20
N TYR A 47 1.66 -1.08 9.33
CA TYR A 47 1.92 -1.69 10.63
C TYR A 47 1.37 -3.13 10.72
N CYS A 48 0.20 -3.40 10.13
CA CYS A 48 -0.43 -4.71 10.17
C CYS A 48 0.12 -5.72 9.16
N HIS A 49 0.65 -5.26 8.01
CA HIS A 49 1.04 -6.14 6.90
C HIS A 49 2.51 -6.09 6.49
N CYS A 50 3.28 -5.09 6.92
CA CYS A 50 4.68 -4.92 6.52
C CYS A 50 5.66 -4.96 7.72
N ASN A 51 5.17 -5.27 8.91
CA ASN A 51 5.97 -5.58 10.11
C ASN A 51 6.01 -7.10 10.33
#